data_AF-A0A4Q2YVB8-F1
#
_entry.id   AF-A0A4Q2YVB8-F1
#
_cell.length_a   1.000
_cell.length_b   1.000
_cell.length_c   1.000
_cell.angle_alpha   90.00
_cell.angle_beta   90.00
_cell.angle_gamma   90.00
#
_symmetry.space_group_name_H-M   'P 1'
#
loop_
_entity.id
_entity.type
_entity.pdbx_description
1 polymer ?
#
loop_
_entity_poly.entity_id
_entity_poly.type
_entity_poly.pdbx_seq_one_letter_code
_entity_poly.pdbx_strand_id
1 'polypeptide(L)' 'MKIAMSLGLGLSLAAIPAQGIAALQQGAKAPDFSLNAAQGGKPFVLSLKQTLKKGPVV' A
#
# COMPACT_ATOMS: atom_id res chain seq x y z
N MET A 1 -33.55 -11.11 -25.42
CA MET A 1 -32.54 -10.03 -25.41
C MET A 1 -32.30 -9.36 -24.04
N LYS A 2 -33.23 -9.44 -23.07
CA LYS A 2 -33.04 -8.87 -21.72
C LYS A 2 -32.05 -9.62 -20.81
N ILE A 3 -31.88 -10.93 -21.00
CA ILE A 3 -31.00 -11.78 -20.18
C ILE A 3 -29.50 -11.58 -20.54
N ALA A 4 -29.20 -11.34 -21.82
CA ALA A 4 -27.83 -11.05 -22.28
C ALA A 4 -27.33 -9.69 -21.77
N MET A 5 -28.23 -8.71 -21.64
CA MET A 5 -27.91 -7.37 -21.15
C MET A 5 -27.63 -7.38 -19.63
N SER A 6 -28.33 -8.23 -18.86
CA SER A 6 -28.06 -8.41 -17.42
C SER A 6 -26.75 -9.15 -17.12
N LEU A 7 -26.30 -10.04 -18.01
CA LEU A 7 -25.03 -10.76 -17.83
C LEU A 7 -23.80 -9.87 -18.08
N GLY A 8 -23.87 -8.96 -19.05
CA GLY A 8 -22.81 -7.99 -19.33
C GLY A 8 -22.63 -6.96 -18.21
N LEU A 9 -23.72 -6.56 -17.54
CA LEU A 9 -23.66 -5.62 -16.42
C LEU A 9 -22.99 -6.23 -15.17
N GLY A 10 -23.27 -7.51 -14.89
CA GLY A 10 -22.67 -8.22 -13.75
C GLY A 10 -21.17 -8.47 -13.89
N LEU A 11 -20.70 -8.77 -15.11
CA LEU A 11 -19.27 -8.99 -15.38
C LEU A 11 -18.45 -7.70 -15.28
N SER A 12 -19.08 -6.54 -15.53
CA SER A 12 -18.44 -5.23 -15.45
C SER A 12 -18.07 -4.83 -14.01
N LEU A 13 -18.77 -5.36 -13.01
CA LEU A 13 -18.53 -5.05 -11.59
C LEU A 13 -17.36 -5.85 -10.99
N ALA A 14 -16.97 -6.96 -11.62
CA ALA A 14 -15.84 -7.78 -11.20
C ALA A 14 -14.49 -7.19 -11.64
N ALA A 15 -14.49 -6.19 -12.53
CA ALA A 15 -13.29 -5.52 -13.01
C ALA A 15 -12.85 -4.34 -12.13
N ILE A 16 -13.58 -4.03 -11.05
CA ILE A 16 -13.17 -2.98 -10.12
C ILE A 16 -11.97 -3.52 -9.32
N PRO A 17 -10.77 -2.94 -9.47
CA PRO A 17 -9.62 -3.39 -8.69
C PRO A 17 -9.95 -3.19 -7.22
N ALA A 18 -9.89 -4.29 -6.45
CA ALA A 18 -10.03 -4.22 -5.00
C ALA A 18 -8.99 -3.22 -4.49
N GLN A 19 -9.45 -2.09 -3.94
CA GLN A 19 -8.55 -1.10 -3.37
C GLN A 19 -7.91 -1.75 -2.13
N GLY A 20 -6.67 -2.20 -2.29
CA GLY A 20 -5.91 -2.79 -1.20
C GLY A 20 -5.71 -1.74 -0.12
N ILE A 21 -6.18 -2.03 1.09
CA ILE A 21 -5.83 -1.24 2.27
C ILE A 21 -4.36 -1.56 2.59
N ALA A 22 -3.45 -0.78 1.99
CA ALA A 22 -2.01 -0.89 2.22
C ALA A 22 -1.58 -0.29 3.57
N ALA A 23 -2.52 0.29 4.32
CA ALA A 23 -2.28 0.81 5.65
C ALA A 23 -2.20 -0.34 6.65
N LEU A 24 -1.11 -0.36 7.44
CA LEU A 24 -0.98 -1.25 8.59
C LEU A 24 -2.10 -0.96 9.60
N GLN A 25 -2.64 -2.01 10.20
CA GLN A 25 -3.58 -1.88 11.32
C GLN A 25 -2.87 -1.22 12.52
N GLN A 26 -3.62 -0.50 13.35
CA GLN A 26 -3.05 0.11 14.55
C GLN A 26 -2.43 -0.97 15.45
N GLY A 27 -1.19 -0.74 15.89
CA GLY A 27 -0.44 -1.69 16.72
C GLY A 27 0.15 -2.90 15.97
N ALA A 28 -0.07 -3.02 14.65
CA ALA A 28 0.59 -4.04 13.85
C ALA A 28 2.11 -3.81 13.85
N LYS A 29 2.87 -4.90 13.90
CA LYS A 29 4.34 -4.85 13.83
C LYS A 29 4.74 -4.27 12.48
N ALA A 30 5.57 -3.22 12.52
CA ALA A 30 6.11 -2.62 11.31
C ALA A 30 6.99 -3.65 10.55
N PRO A 31 6.84 -3.75 9.21
CA PRO A 31 7.71 -4.57 8.39
C PRO A 31 9.14 -4.04 8.41
N ASP A 32 10.13 -4.92 8.26
CA ASP A 32 11.52 -4.50 8.12
C ASP A 32 11.80 -4.22 6.64
N PHE A 33 12.18 -2.98 6.31
CA PHE A 33 12.62 -2.65 4.97
C PHE A 33 13.80 -1.67 5.00
N SER A 34 14.62 -1.78 3.96
CA SER A 34 15.68 -0.83 3.66
C SER A 34 15.56 -0.39 2.20
N LEU A 35 15.66 0.92 1.96
CA LEU A 35 15.54 1.50 0.62
C LEU A 35 16.54 2.65 0.42
N ASN A 36 16.90 2.91 -0.83
CA ASN A 36 17.65 4.11 -1.19
C ASN A 36 16.69 5.31 -1.21
N ALA A 37 16.98 6.32 -0.41
CA ALA A 37 16.21 7.55 -0.27
C ALA A 37 17.08 8.78 -0.57
N ALA A 38 16.47 9.96 -0.67
CA ALA A 38 17.19 11.22 -0.73
C ALA A 38 16.53 12.27 0.16
N GLN A 39 17.32 12.98 0.96
CA GLN A 39 16.85 14.08 1.81
C GLN A 39 17.56 15.37 1.40
N GLY A 40 16.78 16.36 0.93
CA GLY A 40 17.34 17.61 0.41
C GLY A 40 18.36 17.39 -0.70
N GLY A 41 18.06 16.47 -1.64
CA GLY A 41 18.93 16.12 -2.76
C GLY A 41 20.13 15.22 -2.42
N LYS A 42 20.37 14.88 -1.15
CA LYS A 42 21.47 14.00 -0.75
C LYS A 42 20.99 12.55 -0.63
N PRO A 43 21.58 11.60 -1.35
CA PRO A 43 21.21 10.19 -1.27
C PRO A 43 21.63 9.59 0.08
N PHE A 44 20.80 8.70 0.63
CA PHE A 44 21.10 7.93 1.84
C PHE A 44 20.31 6.61 1.83
N VAL A 45 20.73 5.64 2.64
CA VAL A 45 19.97 4.40 2.85
C VAL A 45 19.06 4.58 4.06
N LEU A 46 17.74 4.47 3.85
CA LEU A 46 16.75 4.48 4.91
C LEU A 46 16.50 3.04 5.37
N SER A 47 16.69 2.76 6.66
CA SER A 47 16.24 1.51 7.30
C SER A 47 15.14 1.82 8.30
N LEU A 48 13.93 1.29 8.07
CA LEU A 48 12.77 1.55 8.93
C LEU A 48 13.04 1.14 10.38
N LYS A 49 13.68 -0.02 10.59
CA LYS A 49 14.06 -0.53 11.91
C LYS A 49 14.99 0.40 12.67
N GLN A 50 15.93 1.07 11.98
CA GLN A 50 16.83 2.03 12.61
C GLN A 50 16.09 3.33 12.96
N THR A 51 15.17 3.77 12.11
CA THR A 51 14.42 5.00 12.35
C THR A 51 13.42 4.84 13.50
N LEU A 52 12.77 3.67 13.61
CA LEU A 52 11.87 3.34 14.73
C LEU A 52 12.56 3.40 16.11
N LYS A 53 13.88 3.15 16.17
CA LYS A 53 14.66 3.30 17.41
C LYS A 53 14.83 4.76 17.85
N LYS A 54 14.74 5.71 16.91
CA LYS A 54 14.91 7.15 17.16
C LYS A 54 13.59 7.83 17.54
N GLY A 55 12.46 7.15 17.40
CA GLY A 55 11.13 7.68 17.74
C GLY A 55 10.03 7.13 16.82
N PRO A 56 8.76 7.47 17.09
CA PRO A 56 7.64 7.11 16.23
C PRO A 56 7.82 7.75 14.85
N VAL A 57 7.74 6.93 13.80
CA VAL A 57 7.67 7.37 12.40
C VAL A 57 6.22 7.29 11.94
N VAL A 58 5.76 8.37 11.30
CA VAL A 58 4.38 8.55 10.82
C VAL A 58 4.14 7.89 9.48
#